data_AF-A0A2Z5IQE9-F1
#
_entry.id   AF-A0A2Z5IQE9-F1
#
_cell.length_a   1.000
_cell.length_b   1.000
_cell.length_c   1.000
_cell.angle_alpha   90.00
_cell.angle_beta   90.00
_cell.angle_gamma   90.00
#
_symmetry.space_group_name_H-M   'P 1'
#
loop_
_entity.id
_entity.type
_entity.pdbx_description
1 polymer ?
#
loop_
_entity_poly.entity_id
_entity_poly.type
_entity_poly.pdbx_seq_one_letter_code
_entity_poly.pdbx_strand_id
1 'polypeptide(L)'
;MITPGSIASVITLPLVAAACNNTKTEPAPAPDPNLDQKAVTDSLNNIKIEVANKNKLPKEVKKTDITISDQVSGFTYSVESLSPNDKTGELTVKVKSTKNNLSATKDIKIEGFKKETKEDDKKDKDDMPTPPAPKVLTEAEFKAKAKFTYSGNLNTNFDKSKIELKDADGYTFKVLDFRSGLRLTGEKFYVSKLEIQKENKKQYDVYVKFSADKIEFVNKEALQELIDQELSKKITEAVADFKTKAEYKYNGQITDSAPYIFKSTNVAFKADGYTSTFVSSKTKLGDSVLAKFKIFKSDEQNVTFDVYVKFTYNMMNKKADFTTKEEYDKLAIKIELKDKIKYEGKVTIDTFNIAKIKLDDGIKDLKINVKERVIKDKKNNKIIVQISASKNSNNYLFLVEFKEGTDVAGIFINSSDVINATITNEKMELDKITFEYKGKIDNKITLEDLKKNITINGDSSNAFKVNVEKFVFASYEKNTKKIIITRIRLTTKDNKSAAIFFVEFNFNLNDSKTAGRKIDSNKIANKYISKENLSKLLAKR
;
A
#
# COMPACT_ATOMS: atom_id res chain seq x y z
N MET A 1 39.42 49.57 -57.42
CA MET A 1 38.41 48.52 -57.14
C MET A 1 39.14 47.24 -56.80
N ILE A 2 38.57 46.45 -55.87
CA ILE A 2 39.00 45.13 -55.36
C ILE A 2 39.92 45.16 -54.10
N THR A 3 39.21 45.12 -52.96
CA THR A 3 39.43 44.47 -51.64
C THR A 3 40.83 44.35 -50.99
N PRO A 4 40.97 44.79 -49.71
CA PRO A 4 42.01 44.30 -48.81
C PRO A 4 41.60 42.97 -48.15
N GLY A 5 42.60 42.11 -47.95
CA GLY A 5 42.48 40.70 -47.58
C GLY A 5 42.08 40.44 -46.12
N SER A 6 41.39 39.30 -45.96
CA SER A 6 41.05 38.69 -44.67
C SER A 6 42.30 38.14 -43.99
N ILE A 7 42.46 38.53 -42.73
CA ILE A 7 43.46 38.02 -41.79
C ILE A 7 42.88 36.73 -41.19
N ALA A 8 43.50 35.58 -41.44
CA ALA A 8 43.15 34.33 -40.79
C ALA A 8 43.82 34.27 -39.41
N SER A 9 43.04 34.41 -38.33
CA SER A 9 43.50 34.13 -36.96
C SER A 9 43.68 32.63 -36.77
N VAL A 10 44.93 32.20 -36.65
CA VAL A 10 45.33 30.85 -36.22
C VAL A 10 45.14 30.78 -34.70
N ILE A 11 44.10 30.06 -34.26
CA ILE A 11 43.92 29.71 -32.84
C ILE A 11 44.67 28.40 -32.58
N THR A 12 45.83 28.49 -31.94
CA THR A 12 46.53 27.34 -31.36
C THR A 12 45.87 26.97 -30.03
N LEU A 13 45.12 25.87 -30.00
CA LEU A 13 44.68 25.22 -28.77
C LEU A 13 45.81 24.34 -28.21
N PRO A 14 46.16 24.42 -26.92
CA PRO A 14 47.13 23.51 -26.32
C PRO A 14 46.50 22.12 -26.19
N LEU A 15 47.15 21.12 -26.80
CA LEU A 15 46.88 19.71 -26.52
C LEU A 15 47.35 19.42 -25.08
N VAL A 16 46.41 19.34 -24.15
CA VAL A 16 46.65 18.72 -22.84
C VAL A 16 46.41 17.22 -23.01
N ALA A 17 47.49 16.45 -23.06
CA ALA A 17 47.45 15.01 -22.97
C ALA A 17 46.92 14.62 -21.57
N ALA A 18 45.68 14.15 -21.51
CA ALA A 18 45.12 13.56 -20.31
C ALA A 18 45.74 12.16 -20.13
N ALA A 19 46.72 12.05 -19.24
CA ALA A 19 47.12 10.76 -18.69
C ALA A 19 45.95 10.20 -17.86
N CYS A 20 45.37 9.10 -18.33
CA CYS A 20 44.34 8.35 -17.61
C CYS A 20 44.95 7.70 -16.36
N ASN A 21 44.74 8.32 -15.20
CA ASN A 21 45.03 7.70 -13.91
C ASN A 21 43.87 6.75 -13.54
N ASN A 22 44.08 5.45 -13.73
CA ASN A 22 43.14 4.37 -13.41
C ASN A 22 43.08 4.08 -11.90
N THR A 23 42.68 5.04 -11.08
CA THR A 23 42.19 4.75 -9.72
C THR A 23 40.68 4.69 -9.77
N LYS A 24 40.16 3.47 -9.94
CA LYS A 24 38.75 3.10 -9.83
C LYS A 24 38.25 3.55 -8.46
N THR A 25 37.61 4.72 -8.39
CA THR A 25 36.92 5.19 -7.19
C THR A 25 35.69 4.32 -7.04
N GLU A 26 35.68 3.44 -6.03
CA GLU A 26 34.46 2.73 -5.66
C GLU A 26 33.34 3.75 -5.41
N PRO A 27 32.11 3.50 -5.90
CA PRO A 27 30.99 4.36 -5.59
C PRO A 27 30.82 4.40 -4.07
N ALA A 28 30.80 5.61 -3.52
CA ALA A 28 30.58 5.80 -2.09
C ALA A 28 29.32 5.02 -1.67
N PRO A 29 29.37 4.26 -0.56
CA PRO A 29 28.23 3.48 -0.11
C PRO A 29 27.00 4.39 0.01
N ALA A 30 25.84 3.89 -0.43
CA ALA A 30 24.59 4.62 -0.33
C ALA A 30 24.37 5.04 1.14
N PRO A 31 23.98 6.30 1.40
CA PRO A 31 23.77 6.77 2.77
C PRO A 31 22.72 5.89 3.45
N ASP A 32 23.07 5.37 4.63
CA ASP A 32 22.14 4.58 5.45
C ASP A 32 20.95 5.47 5.82
N PRO A 33 19.72 5.13 5.40
CA PRO A 33 18.54 5.95 5.68
C PRO A 33 18.25 6.10 7.18
N ASN A 34 18.88 5.28 8.04
CA ASN A 34 18.77 5.38 9.49
C ASN A 34 19.92 6.15 10.16
N LEU A 35 20.90 6.65 9.41
CA LEU A 35 22.07 7.33 9.98
C LEU A 35 21.67 8.54 10.82
N ASP A 36 20.69 9.32 10.34
CA ASP A 36 20.21 10.51 11.05
C ASP A 36 19.42 10.16 12.32
N GLN A 37 18.58 9.12 12.28
CA GLN A 37 17.83 8.66 13.46
C GLN A 37 18.79 8.06 14.51
N LYS A 38 19.82 7.34 14.06
CA LYS A 38 20.88 6.82 14.92
C LYS A 38 21.67 7.97 15.54
N ALA A 39 22.02 9.01 14.78
CA ALA A 39 22.70 10.18 15.31
C ALA A 39 21.88 10.92 16.39
N VAL A 40 20.55 11.06 16.21
CA VAL A 40 19.66 11.62 17.24
C VAL A 40 19.61 10.76 18.50
N THR A 41 19.61 9.44 18.34
CA THR A 41 19.62 8.51 19.48
C THR A 41 20.96 8.55 20.23
N ASP A 42 22.07 8.50 19.49
CA ASP A 42 23.43 8.54 20.04
C ASP A 42 23.75 9.89 20.71
N SER A 43 23.10 10.99 20.27
CA SER A 43 23.25 12.31 20.88
C SER A 43 22.83 12.38 22.36
N LEU A 44 22.03 11.42 22.84
CA LEU A 44 21.59 11.31 24.24
C LEU A 44 22.57 10.50 25.12
N ASN A 45 23.61 9.89 24.53
CA ASN A 45 24.57 9.10 25.29
C ASN A 45 25.62 9.93 26.02
N ASN A 46 25.88 11.16 25.54
CA ASN A 46 26.95 12.01 26.06
C ASN A 46 26.45 13.16 26.94
N ILE A 47 25.14 13.37 27.06
CA ILE A 47 24.62 14.45 27.89
C ILE A 47 24.78 14.16 29.38
N LYS A 48 25.00 15.22 30.15
CA LYS A 48 25.02 15.17 31.61
C LYS A 48 23.82 15.95 32.17
N ILE A 49 23.17 15.37 33.19
CA ILE A 49 22.01 15.98 33.85
C ILE A 49 22.36 16.31 35.29
N GLU A 50 22.19 17.57 35.66
CA GLU A 50 22.47 18.08 37.00
C GLU A 50 21.25 18.78 37.60
N VAL A 51 21.13 18.69 38.92
CA VAL A 51 20.09 19.39 39.71
C VAL A 51 20.80 20.12 40.83
N ALA A 52 20.64 21.45 40.88
CA ALA A 52 21.43 22.31 41.76
C ALA A 52 21.15 22.09 43.26
N ASN A 53 19.94 21.66 43.63
CA ASN A 53 19.56 21.48 45.04
C ASN A 53 18.97 20.09 45.30
N LYS A 54 19.82 19.16 45.73
CA LYS A 54 19.42 17.80 46.15
C LYS A 54 18.92 17.73 47.61
N ASN A 55 18.93 18.82 48.37
CA ASN A 55 18.41 18.83 49.76
C ASN A 55 16.87 18.87 49.84
N LYS A 56 16.20 18.93 48.69
CA LYS A 56 14.74 18.89 48.53
C LYS A 56 14.24 17.47 48.29
N LEU A 57 12.94 17.26 48.48
CA LEU A 57 12.31 16.01 48.05
C LEU A 57 12.26 15.97 46.50
N PRO A 58 12.44 14.80 45.86
CA PRO A 58 12.30 14.65 44.41
C PRO A 58 11.03 15.30 43.85
N LYS A 59 9.89 15.22 44.55
CA LYS A 59 8.62 15.85 44.10
C LYS A 59 8.65 17.37 44.00
N GLU A 60 9.59 18.02 44.69
CA GLU A 60 9.72 19.49 44.71
C GLU A 60 10.57 20.00 43.55
N VAL A 61 11.24 19.11 42.81
CA VAL A 61 12.09 19.45 41.67
C VAL A 61 11.23 19.81 40.47
N LYS A 62 11.44 21.00 39.91
CA LYS A 62 10.79 21.49 38.69
C LYS A 62 11.69 21.26 37.48
N LYS A 63 11.11 21.28 36.27
CA LYS A 63 11.89 21.16 35.02
C LYS A 63 12.96 22.24 34.88
N THR A 64 12.70 23.45 35.39
CA THR A 64 13.62 24.58 35.39
C THR A 64 14.83 24.37 36.33
N ASP A 65 14.76 23.40 37.23
CA ASP A 65 15.85 23.08 38.16
C ASP A 65 16.86 22.08 37.56
N ILE A 66 16.58 21.58 36.34
CA ILE A 66 17.40 20.61 35.62
C ILE A 66 18.30 21.33 34.62
N THR A 67 19.60 21.12 34.73
CA THR A 67 20.58 21.59 33.74
C THR A 67 21.05 20.42 32.87
N ILE A 68 20.99 20.59 31.54
CA ILE A 68 21.51 19.63 30.56
C ILE A 68 22.81 20.18 30.00
N SER A 69 23.93 19.55 30.34
CA SER A 69 25.27 19.88 29.83
C SER A 69 25.78 18.83 28.84
N ASP A 70 26.94 19.11 28.23
CA ASP A 70 27.59 18.26 27.22
C ASP A 70 26.70 17.99 25.99
N GLN A 71 25.96 19.02 25.57
CA GLN A 71 25.09 18.98 24.40
C GLN A 71 25.90 18.87 23.11
N VAL A 72 25.50 17.98 22.21
CA VAL A 72 26.12 17.85 20.89
C VAL A 72 25.65 19.00 20.00
N SER A 73 26.58 19.70 19.35
CA SER A 73 26.26 20.81 18.45
C SER A 73 25.30 20.40 17.33
N GLY A 74 24.30 21.24 17.07
CA GLY A 74 23.26 21.00 16.05
C GLY A 74 22.10 20.11 16.50
N PHE A 75 22.01 19.76 17.79
CA PHE A 75 20.85 19.10 18.41
C PHE A 75 20.21 20.02 19.44
N THR A 76 18.90 19.90 19.62
CA THR A 76 18.15 20.61 20.67
C THR A 76 17.71 19.63 21.74
N TYR A 77 17.95 19.97 23.01
CA TYR A 77 17.63 19.13 24.16
C TYR A 77 16.56 19.76 25.04
N SER A 78 15.64 18.94 25.58
CA SER A 78 14.58 19.41 26.48
C SER A 78 14.17 18.34 27.50
N VAL A 79 13.69 18.77 28.67
CA VAL A 79 13.12 17.87 29.69
C VAL A 79 11.65 17.60 29.39
N GLU A 80 11.34 16.37 29.00
CA GLU A 80 9.98 15.96 28.63
C GLU A 80 9.12 15.67 29.87
N SER A 81 9.65 14.92 30.84
CA SER A 81 8.93 14.58 32.08
C SER A 81 9.88 14.32 33.27
N LEU A 82 9.34 14.43 34.49
CA LEU A 82 10.00 14.11 35.76
C LEU A 82 9.17 13.06 36.49
N SER A 83 9.82 12.03 37.03
CA SER A 83 9.20 10.97 37.83
C SER A 83 9.88 10.90 39.20
N PRO A 84 9.33 11.57 40.23
CA PRO A 84 9.93 11.63 41.57
C PRO A 84 9.66 10.37 42.40
N ASN A 85 10.62 9.98 43.24
CA ASN A 85 10.48 8.93 44.25
C ASN A 85 11.03 9.40 45.61
N ASP A 86 10.19 10.08 46.38
CA ASP A 86 10.55 10.64 47.69
C ASP A 86 10.97 9.58 48.72
N LYS A 87 10.53 8.32 48.57
CA LYS A 87 10.88 7.24 49.48
C LYS A 87 12.36 6.84 49.34
N THR A 88 12.84 6.74 48.11
CA THR A 88 14.22 6.35 47.82
C THR A 88 15.15 7.55 47.64
N GLY A 89 14.61 8.77 47.51
CA GLY A 89 15.41 9.97 47.22
C GLY A 89 15.94 9.96 45.79
N GLU A 90 15.14 9.44 44.86
CA GLU A 90 15.50 9.27 43.45
C GLU A 90 14.58 10.11 42.55
N LEU A 91 15.13 10.63 41.46
CA LEU A 91 14.40 11.34 40.42
C LEU A 91 14.77 10.77 39.06
N THR A 92 13.78 10.31 38.28
CA THR A 92 13.99 9.95 36.87
C THR A 92 13.62 11.12 35.96
N VAL A 93 14.58 11.57 35.15
CA VAL A 93 14.42 12.67 34.19
C VAL A 93 14.36 12.08 32.78
N LYS A 94 13.25 12.31 32.07
CA LYS A 94 13.13 11.95 30.65
C LYS A 94 13.57 13.12 29.78
N VAL A 95 14.66 12.93 29.03
CA VAL A 95 15.25 13.95 28.16
C VAL A 95 14.96 13.63 26.71
N LYS A 96 14.56 14.64 25.93
CA LYS A 96 14.28 14.55 24.49
C LYS A 96 15.35 15.31 23.71
N SER A 97 15.92 14.66 22.69
CA SER A 97 16.80 15.27 21.68
C SER A 97 16.05 15.39 20.35
N THR A 98 16.23 16.51 19.63
CA THR A 98 15.64 16.73 18.30
C THR A 98 16.65 17.30 17.29
N LYS A 99 16.53 16.87 16.03
CA LYS A 99 17.26 17.41 14.86
C LYS A 99 16.46 17.14 13.59
N ASN A 100 16.23 18.15 12.74
CA ASN A 100 15.57 18.02 11.43
C ASN A 100 14.28 17.16 11.46
N ASN A 101 13.36 17.45 12.39
CA ASN A 101 12.09 16.72 12.63
C ASN A 101 12.21 15.30 13.21
N LEU A 102 13.42 14.78 13.39
CA LEU A 102 13.65 13.52 14.11
C LEU A 102 13.74 13.78 15.62
N SER A 103 13.35 12.78 16.42
CA SER A 103 13.46 12.86 17.87
C SER A 103 13.76 11.51 18.52
N ALA A 104 14.43 11.55 19.67
CA ALA A 104 14.65 10.41 20.55
C ALA A 104 14.51 10.84 22.02
N THR A 105 14.22 9.89 22.91
CA THR A 105 14.10 10.13 24.36
C THR A 105 14.93 9.14 25.15
N LYS A 106 15.43 9.56 26.32
CA LYS A 106 16.20 8.72 27.25
C LYS A 106 15.86 9.09 28.69
N ASP A 107 15.69 8.07 29.52
CA ASP A 107 15.46 8.21 30.96
C ASP A 107 16.81 8.20 31.70
N ILE A 108 17.05 9.21 32.53
CA ILE A 108 18.27 9.38 33.32
C ILE A 108 17.89 9.45 34.80
N LYS A 109 18.44 8.56 35.61
CA LYS A 109 18.17 8.47 37.04
C LYS A 109 19.17 9.33 37.83
N ILE A 110 18.66 10.16 38.73
CA ILE A 110 19.45 11.02 39.61
C ILE A 110 19.13 10.63 41.05
N GLU A 111 20.18 10.32 41.80
CA GLU A 111 20.07 9.91 43.20
C GLU A 111 20.66 10.97 44.13
N GLY A 112 20.42 10.76 45.44
CA GLY A 112 20.94 11.60 46.51
C GLY A 112 20.03 12.75 46.93
N PHE A 113 18.74 12.68 46.61
CA PHE A 113 17.77 13.65 47.13
C PHE A 113 17.40 13.37 48.60
N LYS A 114 16.84 14.38 49.29
CA LYS A 114 16.24 14.17 50.60
C LYS A 114 15.16 13.09 50.50
N LYS A 115 15.18 12.16 51.45
CA LYS A 115 14.16 11.12 51.57
C LYS A 115 13.04 11.62 52.48
N GLU A 116 11.82 11.19 52.20
CA GLU A 116 10.69 11.35 53.11
C GLU A 116 11.03 10.64 54.42
N THR A 117 11.25 11.44 55.47
CA THR A 117 11.52 10.92 56.82
C THR A 117 10.18 10.48 57.38
N LYS A 118 10.03 9.19 57.70
CA LYS A 118 8.88 8.75 58.47
C LYS A 118 8.97 9.43 59.84
N GLU A 119 8.02 10.29 60.15
CA GLU A 119 7.74 10.64 61.54
C GLU A 119 7.18 9.38 62.21
N ASP A 120 8.05 8.59 62.83
CA ASP A 120 7.64 7.55 63.76
C ASP A 120 8.03 8.00 65.19
N ASP A 121 7.08 7.78 66.12
CA ASP A 121 7.17 7.84 67.58
C ASP A 121 6.88 9.18 68.31
N LYS A 122 5.61 9.61 68.24
CA LYS A 122 4.87 9.89 69.49
C LYS A 122 3.88 8.75 69.75
N LYS A 123 4.25 7.90 70.70
CA LYS A 123 3.49 6.79 71.25
C LYS A 123 2.28 7.30 72.06
N ASP A 124 1.24 6.49 72.05
CA ASP A 124 0.05 6.47 72.93
C ASP A 124 -1.08 7.48 72.64
N LYS A 125 -1.99 7.12 71.72
CA LYS A 125 -3.35 6.65 72.06
C LYS A 125 -4.19 6.36 70.81
N ASP A 126 -4.95 5.28 70.91
CA ASP A 126 -6.06 4.81 70.07
C ASP A 126 -5.70 4.16 68.73
N ASP A 127 -5.58 2.82 68.81
CA ASP A 127 -5.84 1.87 67.72
C ASP A 127 -7.16 2.19 67.01
N MET A 128 -7.10 3.02 65.97
CA MET A 128 -8.02 2.91 64.84
C MET A 128 -7.26 2.26 63.68
N PRO A 129 -7.77 1.18 63.09
CA PRO A 129 -7.14 0.54 61.94
C PRO A 129 -7.00 1.58 60.82
N THR A 130 -5.76 1.80 60.35
CA THR A 130 -5.48 2.61 59.17
C THR A 130 -6.41 2.15 58.05
N PRO A 131 -7.26 3.02 57.48
CA PRO A 131 -8.19 2.63 56.42
C PRO A 131 -7.41 1.95 55.30
N PRO A 132 -7.86 0.78 54.79
CA PRO A 132 -7.17 0.08 53.72
C PRO A 132 -6.99 1.04 52.53
N ALA A 133 -5.78 1.09 51.98
CA ALA A 133 -5.48 1.94 50.83
C ALA A 133 -6.53 1.73 49.73
N PRO A 134 -7.14 2.80 49.21
CA PRO A 134 -8.31 2.69 48.35
C PRO A 134 -7.97 1.87 47.10
N LYS A 135 -8.60 0.70 46.97
CA LYS A 135 -8.37 -0.28 45.89
C LYS A 135 -8.38 0.41 44.52
N VAL A 136 -7.30 0.25 43.74
CA VAL A 136 -7.24 0.67 42.34
C VAL A 136 -8.03 -0.36 41.52
N LEU A 137 -8.91 0.13 40.65
CA LEU A 137 -9.73 -0.70 39.77
C LEU A 137 -8.91 -1.06 38.53
N THR A 138 -9.03 -2.30 38.09
CA THR A 138 -8.60 -2.69 36.74
C THR A 138 -9.39 -1.92 35.68
N GLU A 139 -8.86 -1.84 34.45
CA GLU A 139 -9.56 -1.16 33.35
C GLU A 139 -10.97 -1.74 33.12
N ALA A 140 -11.12 -3.06 33.23
CA ALA A 140 -12.41 -3.74 33.09
C ALA A 140 -13.38 -3.41 34.23
N GLU A 141 -12.91 -3.45 35.49
CA GLU A 141 -13.72 -3.06 36.66
C GLU A 141 -14.14 -1.58 36.59
N PHE A 142 -13.26 -0.70 36.09
CA PHE A 142 -13.58 0.70 35.89
C PHE A 142 -14.64 0.89 34.81
N LYS A 143 -14.46 0.29 33.62
CA LYS A 143 -15.45 0.37 32.53
C LYS A 143 -16.83 -0.17 32.93
N ALA A 144 -16.87 -1.13 33.85
CA ALA A 144 -18.12 -1.68 34.37
C ALA A 144 -18.85 -0.74 35.36
N LYS A 145 -18.12 0.13 36.06
CA LYS A 145 -18.67 1.04 37.07
C LYS A 145 -18.87 2.47 36.57
N ALA A 146 -17.84 3.00 35.91
CA ALA A 146 -17.79 4.38 35.46
C ALA A 146 -18.89 4.69 34.44
N LYS A 147 -19.56 5.82 34.62
CA LYS A 147 -20.51 6.38 33.64
C LYS A 147 -20.06 7.76 33.22
N PHE A 148 -19.88 7.94 31.92
CA PHE A 148 -19.66 9.27 31.35
C PHE A 148 -20.98 9.90 30.97
N THR A 149 -21.17 11.18 31.32
CA THR A 149 -22.28 12.01 30.85
C THR A 149 -21.75 13.21 30.08
N TYR A 150 -22.58 13.76 29.20
CA TYR A 150 -22.24 14.95 28.42
C TYR A 150 -23.42 15.93 28.42
N SER A 151 -23.19 17.15 28.90
CA SER A 151 -24.23 18.18 29.03
C SER A 151 -24.28 19.18 27.86
N GLY A 152 -23.42 19.01 26.85
CA GLY A 152 -23.38 19.88 25.68
C GLY A 152 -24.30 19.45 24.54
N ASN A 153 -24.36 20.28 23.48
CA ASN A 153 -25.08 19.96 22.25
C ASN A 153 -24.11 19.41 21.19
N LEU A 154 -24.15 18.09 20.96
CA LEU A 154 -23.28 17.38 20.02
C LEU A 154 -23.43 17.85 18.55
N ASN A 155 -24.55 18.46 18.17
CA ASN A 155 -24.77 18.89 16.78
C ASN A 155 -24.01 20.17 16.42
N THR A 156 -23.66 20.99 17.42
CA THR A 156 -22.95 22.26 17.23
C THR A 156 -21.44 22.06 17.37
N ASN A 157 -20.94 22.12 18.61
CA ASN A 157 -19.54 21.96 18.97
C ASN A 157 -19.39 20.97 20.14
N PHE A 158 -18.33 20.17 20.10
CA PHE A 158 -17.96 19.29 21.20
C PHE A 158 -17.12 20.04 22.22
N ASP A 159 -17.72 20.30 23.38
CA ASP A 159 -17.08 21.01 24.48
C ASP A 159 -16.60 20.01 25.53
N LYS A 160 -15.29 19.74 25.55
CA LYS A 160 -14.68 18.78 26.45
C LYS A 160 -14.91 19.07 27.94
N SER A 161 -15.17 20.32 28.35
CA SER A 161 -15.48 20.64 29.74
C SER A 161 -16.89 20.24 30.17
N LYS A 162 -17.74 19.83 29.22
CA LYS A 162 -19.09 19.32 29.49
C LYS A 162 -19.16 17.81 29.67
N ILE A 163 -18.01 17.13 29.65
CA ILE A 163 -17.91 15.71 30.00
C ILE A 163 -17.83 15.60 31.52
N GLU A 164 -18.63 14.72 32.09
CA GLU A 164 -18.62 14.39 33.51
C GLU A 164 -18.38 12.89 33.70
N LEU A 165 -17.64 12.53 34.74
CA LEU A 165 -17.45 11.14 35.18
C LEU A 165 -18.27 10.91 36.45
N LYS A 166 -19.15 9.90 36.42
CA LYS A 166 -20.01 9.48 37.53
C LYS A 166 -19.70 8.04 37.91
N ASP A 167 -20.09 7.64 39.12
CA ASP A 167 -20.01 6.27 39.63
C ASP A 167 -18.57 5.67 39.66
N ALA A 168 -17.55 6.54 39.78
CA ALA A 168 -16.14 6.16 39.85
C ALA A 168 -15.36 7.07 40.83
N ASP A 169 -15.69 6.97 42.11
CA ASP A 169 -15.16 7.84 43.16
C ASP A 169 -13.61 7.85 43.23
N GLY A 170 -13.04 9.04 43.37
CA GLY A 170 -11.59 9.26 43.43
C GLY A 170 -10.87 9.21 42.08
N TYR A 171 -11.59 8.93 40.98
CA TYR A 171 -11.03 9.02 39.63
C TYR A 171 -11.32 10.38 38.99
N THR A 172 -10.35 10.86 38.22
CA THR A 172 -10.46 12.02 37.34
C THR A 172 -10.07 11.63 35.93
N PHE A 173 -10.33 12.49 34.94
CA PHE A 173 -9.93 12.22 33.57
C PHE A 173 -9.39 13.47 32.88
N LYS A 174 -8.59 13.25 31.83
CA LYS A 174 -8.12 14.29 30.90
C LYS A 174 -8.44 13.87 29.47
N VAL A 175 -9.10 14.75 28.71
CA VAL A 175 -9.30 14.52 27.27
C VAL A 175 -7.99 14.74 26.54
N LEU A 176 -7.43 13.67 25.97
CA LEU A 176 -6.18 13.72 25.20
C LEU A 176 -6.43 14.03 23.73
N ASP A 177 -7.47 13.43 23.16
CA ASP A 177 -7.84 13.59 21.76
C ASP A 177 -9.33 13.35 21.56
N PHE A 178 -9.91 13.91 20.50
CA PHE A 178 -11.27 13.59 20.07
C PHE A 178 -11.46 13.83 18.58
N ARG A 179 -12.36 13.05 17.96
CA ARG A 179 -12.77 13.23 16.57
C ARG A 179 -14.28 13.14 16.43
N SER A 180 -14.83 13.92 15.51
CA SER A 180 -16.23 13.85 15.13
C SER A 180 -16.45 12.82 14.03
N GLY A 181 -17.57 12.10 14.10
CA GLY A 181 -18.11 11.31 13.00
C GLY A 181 -19.56 11.69 12.70
N LEU A 182 -20.08 11.18 11.59
CA LEU A 182 -21.49 11.28 11.21
C LEU A 182 -22.08 9.89 11.10
N ARG A 183 -23.27 9.70 11.68
CA ARG A 183 -24.09 8.50 11.43
C ARG A 183 -24.69 8.57 10.03
N LEU A 184 -25.17 7.44 9.52
CA LEU A 184 -25.93 7.38 8.25
C LEU A 184 -27.17 8.28 8.27
N THR A 185 -27.73 8.55 9.45
CA THR A 185 -28.84 9.49 9.69
C THR A 185 -28.44 10.96 9.58
N GLY A 186 -27.15 11.27 9.44
CA GLY A 186 -26.60 12.63 9.49
C GLY A 186 -26.32 13.15 10.90
N GLU A 187 -26.66 12.39 11.94
CA GLU A 187 -26.39 12.78 13.33
C GLU A 187 -24.89 12.76 13.65
N LYS A 188 -24.39 13.82 14.28
CA LYS A 188 -23.01 13.90 14.75
C LYS A 188 -22.80 13.03 15.99
N PHE A 189 -21.65 12.40 16.06
CA PHE A 189 -21.13 11.78 17.27
C PHE A 189 -19.65 12.10 17.43
N TYR A 190 -19.09 11.87 18.61
CA TYR A 190 -17.67 12.08 18.89
C TYR A 190 -17.08 10.87 19.56
N VAL A 191 -15.86 10.52 19.21
CA VAL A 191 -15.06 9.54 19.96
C VAL A 191 -13.91 10.29 20.61
N SER A 192 -13.79 10.19 21.94
CA SER A 192 -12.72 10.83 22.71
C SER A 192 -11.81 9.80 23.33
N LYS A 193 -10.51 10.07 23.26
CA LYS A 193 -9.48 9.37 24.05
C LYS A 193 -9.31 10.09 25.39
N LEU A 194 -9.62 9.40 26.48
CA LEU A 194 -9.57 9.93 27.84
C LEU A 194 -8.45 9.24 28.62
N GLU A 195 -7.55 10.01 29.22
CA GLU A 195 -6.60 9.51 30.21
C GLU A 195 -7.27 9.49 31.58
N ILE A 196 -7.43 8.30 32.15
CA ILE A 196 -8.02 8.10 33.47
C ILE A 196 -6.94 8.19 34.53
N GLN A 197 -7.19 8.97 35.56
CA GLN A 197 -6.27 9.25 36.64
C GLN A 197 -6.92 8.91 38.00
N LYS A 198 -6.12 8.46 38.95
CA LYS A 198 -6.49 8.31 40.36
C LYS A 198 -5.38 8.94 41.19
N GLU A 199 -5.72 9.83 42.11
CA GLU A 199 -4.73 10.57 42.91
C GLU A 199 -3.68 11.28 42.03
N ASN A 200 -4.11 11.88 40.92
CA ASN A 200 -3.28 12.55 39.91
C ASN A 200 -2.25 11.64 39.20
N LYS A 201 -2.34 10.33 39.34
CA LYS A 201 -1.51 9.36 38.63
C LYS A 201 -2.32 8.69 37.53
N LYS A 202 -1.76 8.66 36.32
CA LYS A 202 -2.31 7.93 35.18
C LYS A 202 -2.49 6.46 35.53
N GLN A 203 -3.68 5.92 35.23
CA GLN A 203 -4.00 4.51 35.37
C GLN A 203 -4.06 3.82 34.00
N TYR A 204 -4.91 4.31 33.10
CA TYR A 204 -5.08 3.78 31.74
C TYR A 204 -5.73 4.81 30.82
N ASP A 205 -5.71 4.54 29.51
CA ASP A 205 -6.45 5.29 28.51
C ASP A 205 -7.75 4.55 28.17
N VAL A 206 -8.87 5.26 28.06
CA VAL A 206 -10.15 4.72 27.58
C VAL A 206 -10.65 5.52 26.38
N TYR A 207 -11.55 4.90 25.60
CA TYR A 207 -12.18 5.54 24.45
C TYR A 207 -13.68 5.55 24.68
N VAL A 208 -14.28 6.73 24.56
CA VAL A 208 -15.70 6.93 24.84
C VAL A 208 -16.35 7.58 23.63
N LYS A 209 -17.43 6.98 23.14
CA LYS A 209 -18.28 7.50 22.09
C LYS A 209 -19.44 8.26 22.71
N PHE A 210 -19.59 9.51 22.30
CA PHE A 210 -20.67 10.42 22.68
C PHE A 210 -21.60 10.60 21.48
N SER A 211 -22.82 10.07 21.57
CA SER A 211 -23.91 10.36 20.62
C SER A 211 -25.17 10.80 21.36
N ALA A 212 -26.14 11.37 20.66
CA ALA A 212 -27.35 11.96 21.26
C ALA A 212 -28.20 10.94 22.03
N ASP A 213 -28.19 9.69 21.58
CA ASP A 213 -28.95 8.56 22.12
C ASP A 213 -28.19 7.78 23.19
N LYS A 214 -26.85 7.76 23.15
CA LYS A 214 -26.04 6.87 23.97
C LYS A 214 -24.62 7.40 24.16
N ILE A 215 -24.09 7.19 25.37
CA ILE A 215 -22.67 7.33 25.67
C ILE A 215 -22.16 5.94 26.04
N GLU A 216 -21.10 5.49 25.38
CA GLU A 216 -20.58 4.14 25.57
C GLU A 216 -19.06 4.07 25.44
N PHE A 217 -18.45 3.11 26.14
CA PHE A 217 -17.06 2.75 25.91
C PHE A 217 -16.92 2.08 24.55
N VAL A 218 -15.92 2.50 23.78
CA VAL A 218 -15.52 1.89 22.51
C VAL A 218 -14.06 1.46 22.59
N ASN A 219 -13.60 0.75 21.57
CA ASN A 219 -12.22 0.36 21.43
C ASN A 219 -11.39 1.48 20.76
N LYS A 220 -10.07 1.29 20.70
CA LYS A 220 -9.15 2.26 20.08
C LYS A 220 -9.41 2.38 18.58
N GLU A 221 -9.82 1.29 17.94
CA GLU A 221 -10.09 1.20 16.50
C GLU A 221 -11.17 2.18 16.08
N ALA A 222 -12.20 2.42 16.90
CA ALA A 222 -13.25 3.39 16.61
C ALA A 222 -12.73 4.83 16.45
N LEU A 223 -11.71 5.24 17.21
CA LEU A 223 -11.08 6.56 17.02
C LEU A 223 -10.20 6.56 15.77
N GLN A 224 -9.46 5.47 15.53
CA GLN A 224 -8.60 5.34 14.37
C GLN A 224 -9.40 5.40 13.06
N GLU A 225 -10.57 4.76 13.00
CA GLU A 225 -11.47 4.83 11.84
C GLU A 225 -11.87 6.26 11.51
N LEU A 226 -12.15 7.10 12.51
CA LEU A 226 -12.49 8.51 12.28
C LEU A 226 -11.29 9.32 11.77
N ILE A 227 -10.09 9.05 12.29
CA ILE A 227 -8.84 9.66 11.82
C ILE A 227 -8.60 9.29 10.34
N ASP A 228 -8.78 8.01 9.99
CA ASP A 228 -8.58 7.52 8.63
C ASP A 228 -9.63 8.09 7.67
N GLN A 229 -10.88 8.25 8.11
CA GLN A 229 -11.94 8.91 7.33
C GLN A 229 -11.62 10.40 7.07
N GLU A 230 -11.18 11.14 8.09
CA GLU A 230 -10.78 12.54 7.95
C GLU A 230 -9.60 12.67 6.98
N LEU A 231 -8.60 11.80 7.10
CA LEU A 231 -7.44 11.78 6.21
C LEU A 231 -7.85 11.43 4.78
N SER A 232 -8.71 10.43 4.59
CA SER A 232 -9.22 10.04 3.26
C SER A 232 -9.98 11.18 2.58
N LYS A 233 -10.78 11.94 3.35
CA LYS A 233 -11.45 13.14 2.86
C LYS A 233 -10.45 14.21 2.42
N LYS A 234 -9.45 14.53 3.25
CA LYS A 234 -8.39 15.50 2.92
C LYS A 234 -7.59 15.08 1.69
N ILE A 235 -7.25 13.79 1.57
CA ILE A 235 -6.58 13.25 0.37
C ILE A 235 -7.47 13.44 -0.87
N THR A 236 -8.78 13.17 -0.77
CA THR A 236 -9.71 13.34 -1.90
C THR A 236 -9.79 14.79 -2.34
N GLU A 237 -9.93 15.72 -1.41
CA GLU A 237 -9.93 17.17 -1.67
C GLU A 237 -8.59 17.62 -2.27
N ALA A 238 -7.47 17.15 -1.72
CA ALA A 238 -6.14 17.47 -2.20
C ALA A 238 -5.85 16.90 -3.60
N VAL A 239 -6.38 15.72 -3.95
CA VAL A 239 -6.27 15.14 -5.30
C VAL A 239 -7.04 16.00 -6.31
N ALA A 240 -8.25 16.46 -5.94
CA ALA A 240 -9.05 17.33 -6.80
C ALA A 240 -8.36 18.69 -7.04
N ASP A 241 -7.89 19.35 -5.97
CA ASP A 241 -7.13 20.60 -6.05
C ASP A 241 -5.82 20.43 -6.82
N PHE A 242 -5.09 19.34 -6.58
CA PHE A 242 -3.86 19.04 -7.30
C PHE A 242 -4.09 18.93 -8.81
N LYS A 243 -5.11 18.20 -9.25
CA LYS A 243 -5.37 17.98 -10.69
C LYS A 243 -5.73 19.26 -11.44
N THR A 244 -6.27 20.28 -10.78
CA THR A 244 -6.59 21.57 -11.43
C THR A 244 -5.36 22.48 -11.55
N LYS A 245 -4.41 22.37 -10.62
CA LYS A 245 -3.20 23.22 -10.57
C LYS A 245 -1.97 22.59 -11.24
N ALA A 246 -1.88 21.27 -11.23
CA ALA A 246 -0.68 20.56 -11.62
C ALA A 246 -0.48 20.49 -13.13
N GLU A 247 0.75 20.77 -13.55
CA GLU A 247 1.20 20.63 -14.91
C GLU A 247 2.49 19.79 -14.95
N TYR A 248 2.48 18.75 -15.78
CA TYR A 248 3.66 17.96 -16.12
C TYR A 248 4.04 18.23 -17.57
N LYS A 249 5.32 18.55 -17.81
CA LYS A 249 5.90 18.68 -19.15
C LYS A 249 7.10 17.75 -19.26
N TYR A 250 7.30 17.19 -20.44
CA TYR A 250 8.49 16.40 -20.72
C TYR A 250 9.37 17.16 -21.72
N ASN A 251 10.59 17.49 -21.29
CA ASN A 251 11.55 18.27 -22.06
C ASN A 251 12.50 17.38 -22.89
N GLY A 252 12.34 16.06 -22.85
CA GLY A 252 13.08 15.13 -23.71
C GLY A 252 12.30 14.76 -24.96
N GLN A 253 12.94 14.02 -25.87
CA GLN A 253 12.26 13.39 -26.99
C GLN A 253 11.84 11.97 -26.59
N ILE A 254 10.57 11.63 -26.78
CA ILE A 254 10.09 10.25 -26.64
C ILE A 254 9.66 9.77 -28.04
N THR A 255 10.38 8.79 -28.59
CA THR A 255 10.15 8.25 -29.94
C THR A 255 9.71 6.80 -29.89
N ASP A 256 8.96 6.36 -30.89
CA ASP A 256 8.48 4.97 -31.01
C ASP A 256 9.61 3.95 -31.14
N SER A 257 10.73 4.36 -31.76
CA SER A 257 11.95 3.57 -31.90
C SER A 257 12.79 3.51 -30.63
N ALA A 258 12.63 4.49 -29.73
CA ALA A 258 13.39 4.58 -28.49
C ALA A 258 12.56 5.01 -27.26
N PRO A 259 11.48 4.28 -26.93
CA PRO A 259 10.62 4.59 -25.79
C PRO A 259 11.33 4.40 -24.44
N TYR A 260 12.53 3.81 -24.45
CA TYR A 260 13.41 3.60 -23.30
C TYR A 260 14.19 4.86 -22.87
N ILE A 261 14.07 5.98 -23.59
CA ILE A 261 14.76 7.24 -23.25
C ILE A 261 13.98 8.07 -22.21
N PHE A 262 12.86 7.57 -21.66
CA PHE A 262 12.15 8.29 -20.60
C PHE A 262 13.04 8.47 -19.36
N LYS A 263 13.48 9.70 -19.11
CA LYS A 263 14.26 10.08 -17.94
C LYS A 263 13.40 10.98 -17.06
N SER A 264 13.16 10.57 -15.83
CA SER A 264 12.39 11.39 -14.87
C SER A 264 13.00 12.77 -14.65
N THR A 265 14.32 12.92 -14.80
CA THR A 265 15.04 14.21 -14.76
C THR A 265 14.59 15.20 -15.83
N ASN A 266 13.95 14.73 -16.90
CA ASN A 266 13.44 15.58 -17.99
C ASN A 266 11.97 15.98 -17.79
N VAL A 267 11.35 15.55 -16.69
CA VAL A 267 9.98 15.93 -16.34
C VAL A 267 10.02 17.24 -15.56
N ALA A 268 9.47 18.30 -16.14
CA ALA A 268 9.19 19.53 -15.43
C ALA A 268 7.80 19.43 -14.77
N PHE A 269 7.72 19.80 -13.50
CA PHE A 269 6.51 19.78 -12.69
C PHE A 269 6.24 21.17 -12.13
N LYS A 270 4.98 21.61 -12.18
CA LYS A 270 4.52 22.86 -11.56
C LYS A 270 3.18 22.61 -10.87
N ALA A 271 3.09 22.85 -9.57
CA ALA A 271 1.85 22.95 -8.82
C ALA A 271 2.10 23.68 -7.48
N ASP A 272 1.47 24.84 -7.29
CA ASP A 272 1.66 25.63 -6.07
C ASP A 272 1.13 24.87 -4.84
N GLY A 273 1.96 24.79 -3.79
CA GLY A 273 1.63 24.07 -2.56
C GLY A 273 1.89 22.56 -2.60
N TYR A 274 2.45 22.02 -3.69
CA TYR A 274 2.72 20.59 -3.81
C TYR A 274 4.16 20.29 -4.23
N THR A 275 4.66 19.14 -3.81
CA THR A 275 5.88 18.53 -4.34
C THR A 275 5.56 17.18 -4.97
N SER A 276 6.35 16.81 -5.98
CA SER A 276 6.16 15.58 -6.74
C SER A 276 7.47 14.81 -6.83
N THR A 277 7.41 13.53 -6.48
CA THR A 277 8.54 12.60 -6.55
C THR A 277 8.23 11.48 -7.52
N PHE A 278 9.09 11.29 -8.52
CA PHE A 278 8.96 10.17 -9.44
C PHE A 278 9.10 8.82 -8.72
N VAL A 279 8.21 7.87 -9.03
CA VAL A 279 8.23 6.52 -8.45
C VAL A 279 8.63 5.48 -9.49
N SER A 280 7.92 5.45 -10.62
CA SER A 280 8.15 4.44 -11.68
C SER A 280 7.48 4.86 -12.98
N SER A 281 7.84 4.20 -14.09
CA SER A 281 7.19 4.39 -15.38
C SER A 281 6.98 3.06 -16.11
N LYS A 282 5.98 3.04 -16.99
CA LYS A 282 5.60 1.93 -17.86
C LYS A 282 5.36 2.47 -19.27
N THR A 283 5.77 1.73 -20.29
CA THR A 283 5.62 2.12 -21.70
C THR A 283 4.53 1.32 -22.38
N LYS A 284 3.60 2.02 -23.06
CA LYS A 284 2.77 1.46 -24.11
C LYS A 284 3.48 1.70 -25.44
N LEU A 285 3.87 0.64 -26.14
CA LEU A 285 4.67 0.74 -27.36
C LEU A 285 3.87 1.44 -28.47
N GLY A 286 4.48 2.37 -29.20
CA GLY A 286 3.80 3.14 -30.25
C GLY A 286 2.71 4.14 -29.80
N ASP A 287 2.48 4.33 -28.49
CA ASP A 287 1.49 5.30 -27.96
C ASP A 287 2.11 6.28 -26.95
N SER A 288 2.52 5.78 -25.77
CA SER A 288 2.82 6.66 -24.64
C SER A 288 3.67 6.01 -23.54
N VAL A 289 4.31 6.84 -22.72
CA VAL A 289 4.85 6.47 -21.41
C VAL A 289 3.85 6.89 -20.34
N LEU A 290 3.47 5.97 -19.46
CA LEU A 290 2.74 6.29 -18.24
C LEU A 290 3.72 6.29 -17.07
N ALA A 291 3.69 7.32 -16.24
CA ALA A 291 4.54 7.46 -15.06
C ALA A 291 3.71 7.63 -13.80
N LYS A 292 4.18 7.02 -12.72
CA LYS A 292 3.64 7.16 -11.37
C LYS A 292 4.50 8.15 -10.59
N PHE A 293 3.84 9.14 -9.99
CA PHE A 293 4.45 10.11 -9.09
C PHE A 293 3.77 10.04 -7.72
N LYS A 294 4.57 10.24 -6.66
CA LYS A 294 4.08 10.42 -5.30
C LYS A 294 4.04 11.91 -5.01
N ILE A 295 2.88 12.38 -4.56
CA ILE A 295 2.59 13.78 -4.30
C ILE A 295 2.54 14.02 -2.80
N PHE A 296 3.09 15.14 -2.38
CA PHE A 296 3.05 15.63 -1.00
C PHE A 296 2.49 17.05 -0.99
N LYS A 297 1.48 17.30 -0.16
CA LYS A 297 0.94 18.64 0.07
C LYS A 297 1.83 19.36 1.10
N SER A 298 2.31 20.56 0.78
CA SER A 298 3.41 21.20 1.52
C SER A 298 2.99 21.72 2.89
N ASP A 299 1.72 22.10 3.05
CA ASP A 299 1.11 22.60 4.29
C ASP A 299 0.51 21.49 5.16
N GLU A 300 0.42 20.26 4.67
CA GLU A 300 -0.18 19.12 5.37
C GLU A 300 0.70 17.86 5.28
N GLN A 301 1.59 17.66 6.25
CA GLN A 301 2.60 16.59 6.26
C GLN A 301 2.04 15.17 6.06
N ASN A 302 0.77 14.93 6.44
CA ASN A 302 0.14 13.61 6.34
C ASN A 302 -0.62 13.40 5.03
N VAL A 303 -0.82 14.43 4.20
CA VAL A 303 -1.56 14.31 2.95
C VAL A 303 -0.60 13.94 1.82
N THR A 304 -0.55 12.63 1.55
CA THR A 304 0.23 12.05 0.46
C THR A 304 -0.63 11.15 -0.41
N PHE A 305 -0.41 11.19 -1.71
CA PHE A 305 -1.16 10.37 -2.66
C PHE A 305 -0.36 10.10 -3.94
N ASP A 306 -0.77 9.07 -4.67
CA ASP A 306 -0.17 8.74 -5.96
C ASP A 306 -0.95 9.37 -7.11
N VAL A 307 -0.25 9.87 -8.11
CA VAL A 307 -0.84 10.30 -9.39
C VAL A 307 -0.17 9.60 -10.56
N TYR A 308 -0.93 9.42 -11.63
CA TYR A 308 -0.51 8.73 -12.83
C TYR A 308 -0.62 9.70 -14.01
N VAL A 309 0.45 9.81 -14.77
CA VAL A 309 0.62 10.80 -15.83
C VAL A 309 0.99 10.09 -17.12
N LYS A 310 0.33 10.42 -18.23
CA LYS A 310 0.54 9.89 -19.57
C LYS A 310 1.27 10.92 -20.43
N PHE A 311 2.46 10.55 -20.89
CA PHE A 311 3.29 11.27 -21.86
C PHE A 311 3.19 10.58 -23.23
N THR A 312 2.56 11.20 -24.21
CA THR A 312 2.40 10.67 -25.58
C THR A 312 3.67 10.84 -26.42
N TYR A 313 3.94 9.90 -27.32
CA TYR A 313 5.11 9.96 -28.21
C TYR A 313 5.01 11.11 -29.23
N ASN A 314 6.16 11.51 -29.78
CA ASN A 314 6.30 12.53 -30.83
C ASN A 314 5.77 13.93 -30.44
N MET A 315 5.72 14.22 -29.13
CA MET A 315 5.31 15.53 -28.63
C MET A 315 6.48 16.23 -27.92
N MET A 316 7.20 17.12 -28.63
CA MET A 316 8.12 18.06 -27.96
C MET A 316 7.30 19.12 -27.22
N ASN A 317 7.66 19.39 -25.95
CA ASN A 317 7.14 20.50 -25.14
C ASN A 317 5.62 20.52 -24.88
N LYS A 318 4.93 19.38 -24.95
CA LYS A 318 3.49 19.33 -24.62
C LYS A 318 3.23 18.90 -23.17
N LYS A 319 2.13 19.45 -22.65
CA LYS A 319 1.54 19.09 -21.37
C LYS A 319 1.12 17.62 -21.40
N ALA A 320 1.48 16.88 -20.35
CA ALA A 320 1.08 15.50 -20.16
C ALA A 320 -0.33 15.41 -19.56
N ASP A 321 -1.03 14.32 -19.87
CA ASP A 321 -2.39 14.09 -19.38
C ASP A 321 -2.39 13.27 -18.10
N PHE A 322 -3.37 13.49 -17.22
CA PHE A 322 -3.61 12.56 -16.12
C PHE A 322 -4.28 11.29 -16.61
N THR A 323 -3.86 10.14 -16.08
CA THR A 323 -4.47 8.83 -16.34
C THR A 323 -4.88 8.17 -15.03
N THR A 324 -5.56 7.02 -15.09
CA THR A 324 -6.01 6.28 -13.92
C THR A 324 -4.98 5.23 -13.50
N LYS A 325 -5.08 4.79 -12.24
CA LYS A 325 -4.29 3.67 -11.74
C LYS A 325 -4.56 2.40 -12.54
N GLU A 326 -5.80 2.16 -12.93
CA GLU A 326 -6.20 0.97 -13.70
C GLU A 326 -5.55 0.95 -15.08
N GLU A 327 -5.42 2.09 -15.76
CA GLU A 327 -4.70 2.17 -17.04
C GLU A 327 -3.20 1.93 -16.85
N TYR A 328 -2.60 2.49 -15.80
CA TYR A 328 -1.20 2.24 -15.44
C TYR A 328 -0.94 0.77 -15.08
N ASP A 329 -1.81 0.15 -14.29
CA ASP A 329 -1.65 -1.21 -13.79
C ASP A 329 -1.86 -2.27 -14.87
N LYS A 330 -2.63 -1.95 -15.94
CA LYS A 330 -2.74 -2.80 -17.14
C LYS A 330 -1.42 -2.94 -17.90
N LEU A 331 -0.50 -1.99 -17.75
CA LEU A 331 0.80 -2.06 -18.40
C LEU A 331 1.77 -2.91 -17.58
N ALA A 332 2.55 -3.75 -18.25
CA ALA A 332 3.64 -4.48 -17.62
C ALA A 332 4.79 -3.53 -17.26
N ILE A 333 5.47 -3.77 -16.14
CA ILE A 333 6.71 -3.08 -15.79
C ILE A 333 7.78 -3.54 -16.78
N LYS A 334 8.36 -2.61 -17.54
CA LYS A 334 9.44 -2.90 -18.50
C LYS A 334 10.77 -2.96 -17.75
N ILE A 335 11.35 -4.16 -17.64
CA ILE A 335 12.74 -4.35 -17.21
C ILE A 335 13.63 -4.18 -18.46
N GLU A 336 14.67 -3.36 -18.40
CA GLU A 336 15.69 -3.33 -19.45
C GLU A 336 16.47 -4.65 -19.45
N LEU A 337 16.13 -5.52 -20.39
CA LEU A 337 16.80 -6.80 -20.59
C LEU A 337 17.60 -6.87 -21.88
N LYS A 338 17.54 -5.82 -22.72
CA LYS A 338 18.20 -5.82 -24.02
C LYS A 338 19.68 -6.12 -23.82
N ASP A 339 20.19 -7.10 -24.55
CA ASP A 339 21.57 -7.62 -24.46
C ASP A 339 21.93 -8.38 -23.16
N LYS A 340 20.95 -8.55 -22.27
CA LYS A 340 21.07 -9.26 -20.98
C LYS A 340 20.46 -10.65 -21.00
N ILE A 341 19.72 -11.01 -22.05
CA ILE A 341 19.33 -12.40 -22.33
C ILE A 341 20.16 -12.90 -23.52
N LYS A 342 20.94 -13.96 -23.29
CA LYS A 342 21.82 -14.56 -24.29
C LYS A 342 21.42 -16.01 -24.55
N TYR A 343 21.69 -16.49 -25.75
CA TYR A 343 21.61 -17.92 -26.05
C TYR A 343 23.02 -18.51 -26.03
N GLU A 344 23.20 -19.62 -25.33
CA GLU A 344 24.49 -20.31 -25.27
C GLU A 344 24.76 -21.05 -26.59
N GLY A 345 25.56 -20.43 -27.45
CA GLY A 345 25.93 -20.92 -28.78
C GLY A 345 25.15 -20.22 -29.91
N LYS A 346 25.14 -20.81 -31.10
CA LYS A 346 24.36 -20.29 -32.24
C LYS A 346 22.93 -20.79 -32.19
N VAL A 347 21.98 -19.89 -32.44
CA VAL A 347 20.56 -20.24 -32.61
C VAL A 347 20.38 -20.90 -33.98
N THR A 348 19.72 -22.04 -33.96
CA THR A 348 19.33 -22.84 -35.14
C THR A 348 17.88 -23.25 -34.95
N ILE A 349 17.03 -23.03 -35.96
CA ILE A 349 15.57 -23.18 -35.77
C ILE A 349 15.20 -24.62 -35.40
N ASP A 350 15.82 -25.59 -36.05
CA ASP A 350 15.48 -27.00 -35.84
C ASP A 350 16.03 -27.53 -34.51
N THR A 351 17.20 -27.06 -34.06
CA THR A 351 17.88 -27.56 -32.85
C THR A 351 17.85 -26.61 -31.65
N PHE A 352 16.98 -25.60 -31.67
CA PHE A 352 16.80 -24.68 -30.55
C PHE A 352 16.43 -25.38 -29.24
N ASN A 353 17.20 -25.10 -28.19
CA ASN A 353 16.99 -25.64 -26.86
C ASN A 353 16.81 -24.49 -25.86
N ILE A 354 15.59 -24.40 -25.31
CA ILE A 354 15.22 -23.35 -24.37
C ILE A 354 16.12 -23.33 -23.12
N ALA A 355 16.69 -24.47 -22.70
CA ALA A 355 17.61 -24.57 -21.56
C ALA A 355 18.87 -23.70 -21.74
N LYS A 356 19.31 -23.46 -22.98
CA LYS A 356 20.51 -22.68 -23.33
C LYS A 356 20.34 -21.17 -23.19
N ILE A 357 19.14 -20.68 -22.87
CA ILE A 357 18.93 -19.26 -22.58
C ILE A 357 19.51 -18.93 -21.20
N LYS A 358 20.44 -17.97 -21.15
CA LYS A 358 21.10 -17.46 -19.95
C LYS A 358 20.83 -15.96 -19.75
N LEU A 359 20.89 -15.53 -18.50
CA LEU A 359 20.98 -14.12 -18.15
C LEU A 359 22.44 -13.71 -18.05
N ASP A 360 22.73 -12.49 -18.48
CA ASP A 360 24.02 -11.84 -18.29
C ASP A 360 24.25 -11.53 -16.81
N ASP A 361 25.48 -11.66 -16.33
CA ASP A 361 25.84 -11.53 -14.90
C ASP A 361 25.52 -10.15 -14.29
N GLY A 362 25.25 -9.16 -15.15
CA GLY A 362 24.85 -7.81 -14.74
C GLY A 362 23.45 -7.70 -14.11
N ILE A 363 22.65 -8.77 -14.06
CA ILE A 363 21.32 -8.77 -13.43
C ILE A 363 21.21 -9.86 -12.35
N LYS A 364 22.02 -9.71 -11.28
CA LYS A 364 22.14 -10.69 -10.18
C LYS A 364 20.82 -11.06 -9.48
N ASP A 365 19.83 -10.18 -9.53
CA ASP A 365 18.57 -10.37 -8.80
C ASP A 365 17.43 -10.96 -9.65
N LEU A 366 17.64 -11.12 -10.96
CA LEU A 366 16.62 -11.68 -11.85
C LEU A 366 16.86 -13.18 -12.03
N LYS A 367 15.87 -14.01 -11.68
CA LYS A 367 15.92 -15.47 -11.86
C LYS A 367 14.93 -15.88 -12.93
N ILE A 368 15.38 -16.52 -14.00
CA ILE A 368 14.46 -17.18 -14.94
C ILE A 368 13.85 -18.38 -14.23
N ASN A 369 12.53 -18.39 -14.03
CA ASN A 369 11.83 -19.41 -13.27
C ASN A 369 11.28 -20.50 -14.18
N VAL A 370 10.60 -20.11 -15.27
CA VAL A 370 9.93 -21.05 -16.17
C VAL A 370 10.09 -20.60 -17.62
N LYS A 371 10.23 -21.58 -18.49
CA LYS A 371 10.44 -21.45 -19.92
C LYS A 371 9.19 -22.05 -20.58
N GLU A 372 8.22 -21.19 -20.92
CA GLU A 372 6.81 -21.59 -21.06
C GLU A 372 6.42 -22.01 -22.48
N ARG A 373 6.99 -21.36 -23.51
CA ARG A 373 6.58 -21.62 -24.90
C ARG A 373 7.69 -21.27 -25.89
N VAL A 374 7.80 -22.06 -26.96
CA VAL A 374 8.66 -21.80 -28.13
C VAL A 374 7.80 -21.77 -29.38
N ILE A 375 7.91 -20.71 -30.16
CA ILE A 375 7.29 -20.56 -31.48
C ILE A 375 8.42 -20.48 -32.50
N LYS A 376 8.43 -21.40 -33.48
CA LYS A 376 9.42 -21.42 -34.55
C LYS A 376 8.81 -20.80 -35.81
N ASP A 377 9.31 -19.63 -36.21
CA ASP A 377 8.92 -18.96 -37.45
C ASP A 377 9.99 -19.23 -38.52
N LYS A 378 9.85 -20.38 -39.18
CA LYS A 378 10.77 -20.81 -40.26
C LYS A 378 10.78 -19.85 -41.45
N LYS A 379 9.68 -19.12 -41.70
CA LYS A 379 9.59 -18.21 -42.84
C LYS A 379 10.48 -16.98 -42.65
N ASN A 380 10.60 -16.51 -41.41
CA ASN A 380 11.37 -15.30 -41.09
C ASN A 380 12.69 -15.59 -40.36
N ASN A 381 13.11 -16.86 -40.34
CA ASN A 381 14.30 -17.37 -39.64
C ASN A 381 14.40 -16.95 -38.16
N LYS A 382 13.28 -17.07 -37.43
CA LYS A 382 13.13 -16.56 -36.06
C LYS A 382 12.53 -17.58 -35.11
N ILE A 383 12.85 -17.42 -33.83
CA ILE A 383 12.27 -18.18 -32.73
C ILE A 383 11.80 -17.21 -31.67
N ILE A 384 10.56 -17.33 -31.25
CA ILE A 384 9.98 -16.51 -30.19
C ILE A 384 9.79 -17.40 -28.96
N VAL A 385 10.34 -16.96 -27.84
CA VAL A 385 10.30 -17.70 -26.58
C VAL A 385 9.59 -16.90 -25.51
N GLN A 386 8.63 -17.52 -24.86
CA GLN A 386 8.00 -16.99 -23.66
C GLN A 386 8.78 -17.47 -22.42
N ILE A 387 9.28 -16.52 -21.64
CA ILE A 387 10.09 -16.78 -20.44
C ILE A 387 9.45 -16.07 -19.25
N SER A 388 9.25 -16.77 -18.14
CA SER A 388 8.95 -16.12 -16.87
C SER A 388 10.21 -15.96 -16.03
N ALA A 389 10.38 -14.79 -15.42
CA ALA A 389 11.46 -14.53 -14.48
C ALA A 389 10.94 -13.82 -13.23
N SER A 390 11.70 -13.82 -12.14
CA SER A 390 11.37 -13.08 -10.94
C SER A 390 12.51 -12.21 -10.44
N LYS A 391 12.16 -11.07 -9.84
CA LYS A 391 13.07 -10.18 -9.12
C LYS A 391 12.33 -9.62 -7.91
N ASN A 392 12.90 -9.76 -6.72
CA ASN A 392 12.34 -9.21 -5.46
C ASN A 392 10.86 -9.56 -5.26
N SER A 393 10.51 -10.85 -5.38
CA SER A 393 9.14 -11.39 -5.29
C SER A 393 8.17 -11.00 -6.41
N ASN A 394 8.57 -10.15 -7.35
CA ASN A 394 7.78 -9.86 -8.54
C ASN A 394 8.05 -10.89 -9.63
N ASN A 395 6.99 -11.36 -10.31
CA ASN A 395 7.08 -12.22 -11.48
C ASN A 395 6.88 -11.40 -12.75
N TYR A 396 7.66 -11.72 -13.77
CA TYR A 396 7.69 -11.05 -15.06
C TYR A 396 7.55 -12.09 -16.16
N LEU A 397 6.97 -11.69 -17.28
CA LEU A 397 6.82 -12.51 -18.47
C LEU A 397 7.43 -11.77 -19.66
N PHE A 398 8.32 -12.45 -20.39
CA PHE A 398 9.06 -11.89 -21.52
C PHE A 398 8.78 -12.70 -22.78
N LEU A 399 8.72 -12.00 -23.91
CA LEU A 399 8.85 -12.60 -25.24
C LEU A 399 10.23 -12.25 -25.78
N VAL A 400 11.01 -13.28 -26.06
CA VAL A 400 12.39 -13.15 -26.50
C VAL A 400 12.48 -13.67 -27.92
N GLU A 401 12.86 -12.82 -28.88
CA GLU A 401 13.12 -13.24 -30.25
C GLU A 401 14.60 -13.62 -30.38
N PHE A 402 14.84 -14.78 -30.96
CA PHE A 402 16.16 -15.23 -31.39
C PHE A 402 16.16 -15.36 -32.91
N LYS A 403 17.14 -14.77 -33.58
CA LYS A 403 17.35 -14.94 -35.02
C LYS A 403 18.33 -16.07 -35.27
N GLU A 404 18.08 -16.86 -36.31
CA GLU A 404 19.02 -17.90 -36.72
C GLU A 404 20.42 -17.33 -36.96
N GLY A 405 21.44 -18.06 -36.51
CA GLY A 405 22.85 -17.69 -36.62
C GLY A 405 23.34 -16.68 -35.58
N THR A 406 22.47 -16.12 -34.73
CA THR A 406 22.83 -15.16 -33.67
C THR A 406 22.87 -15.81 -32.28
N ASP A 407 23.66 -15.25 -31.38
CA ASP A 407 23.75 -15.60 -29.95
C ASP A 407 23.04 -14.55 -29.05
N VAL A 408 22.82 -13.35 -29.59
CA VAL A 408 22.10 -12.26 -28.93
C VAL A 408 20.61 -12.34 -29.24
N ALA A 409 19.78 -12.27 -28.20
CA ALA A 409 18.35 -12.13 -28.37
C ALA A 409 17.97 -10.73 -28.87
N GLY A 410 17.16 -10.66 -29.92
CA GLY A 410 16.34 -9.49 -30.20
C GLY A 410 15.22 -9.43 -29.17
N ILE A 411 15.35 -8.64 -28.12
CA ILE A 411 14.31 -8.59 -27.09
C ILE A 411 13.18 -7.66 -27.53
N PHE A 412 11.99 -8.22 -27.65
CA PHE A 412 10.75 -7.45 -27.77
C PHE A 412 10.08 -7.37 -26.42
N ILE A 413 9.98 -6.15 -25.87
CA ILE A 413 9.12 -5.90 -24.71
C ILE A 413 7.89 -5.14 -25.18
N ASN A 414 6.80 -5.87 -25.43
CA ASN A 414 5.60 -5.77 -24.60
C ASN A 414 4.65 -6.95 -24.91
N SER A 415 4.35 -7.74 -23.89
CA SER A 415 3.50 -8.93 -23.94
C SER A 415 2.03 -8.59 -23.69
N SER A 416 1.54 -7.47 -24.20
CA SER A 416 0.11 -7.17 -24.25
C SER A 416 -0.43 -7.35 -25.67
N ASP A 417 0.21 -6.84 -26.72
CA ASP A 417 -0.38 -6.90 -28.06
C ASP A 417 -0.24 -8.26 -28.77
N VAL A 418 0.89 -8.96 -28.60
CA VAL A 418 1.08 -10.31 -29.19
C VAL A 418 0.39 -11.40 -28.36
N ILE A 419 0.39 -11.23 -27.03
CA ILE A 419 -0.39 -12.06 -26.12
C ILE A 419 -1.88 -11.80 -26.35
N ASN A 420 -2.34 -10.55 -26.48
CA ASN A 420 -3.72 -10.27 -26.83
C ASN A 420 -4.03 -10.70 -28.25
N ALA A 421 -3.18 -10.65 -29.27
CA ALA A 421 -3.58 -11.17 -30.58
C ALA A 421 -3.84 -12.70 -30.54
N THR A 422 -3.03 -13.44 -29.78
CA THR A 422 -3.14 -14.91 -29.67
C THR A 422 -4.21 -15.32 -28.64
N ILE A 423 -4.24 -14.68 -27.47
CA ILE A 423 -5.29 -14.84 -26.46
C ILE A 423 -6.61 -14.25 -26.94
N THR A 424 -6.66 -13.17 -27.72
CA THR A 424 -7.93 -12.64 -28.27
C THR A 424 -8.44 -13.54 -29.38
N ASN A 425 -7.59 -14.22 -30.16
CA ASN A 425 -8.08 -15.27 -31.05
C ASN A 425 -8.63 -16.47 -30.26
N GLU A 426 -7.91 -16.98 -29.25
CA GLU A 426 -8.42 -18.07 -28.38
C GLU A 426 -9.62 -17.64 -27.51
N LYS A 427 -9.66 -16.40 -27.05
CA LYS A 427 -10.71 -15.80 -26.22
C LYS A 427 -11.90 -15.40 -27.07
N MET A 428 -11.73 -14.93 -28.31
CA MET A 428 -12.82 -14.74 -29.27
C MET A 428 -13.49 -16.07 -29.57
N GLU A 429 -12.70 -17.14 -29.74
CA GLU A 429 -13.24 -18.49 -29.92
C GLU A 429 -13.95 -19.00 -28.65
N LEU A 430 -13.40 -18.75 -27.46
CA LEU A 430 -14.04 -19.08 -26.17
C LEU A 430 -15.28 -18.20 -25.87
N ASP A 431 -15.30 -16.95 -26.32
CA ASP A 431 -16.41 -16.01 -26.13
C ASP A 431 -17.61 -16.37 -27.02
N LYS A 432 -17.37 -16.94 -28.20
CA LYS A 432 -18.38 -17.56 -29.07
C LYS A 432 -18.98 -18.84 -28.52
N ILE A 433 -18.34 -19.51 -27.54
CA ILE A 433 -18.92 -20.70 -26.90
C ILE A 433 -20.19 -20.31 -26.17
N THR A 434 -21.29 -20.97 -26.51
CA THR A 434 -22.56 -20.88 -25.78
C THR A 434 -22.79 -22.18 -25.01
N PHE A 435 -23.50 -22.07 -23.89
CA PHE A 435 -23.85 -23.22 -23.07
C PHE A 435 -25.34 -23.50 -23.24
N GLU A 436 -25.72 -24.77 -23.23
CA GLU A 436 -27.11 -25.18 -23.37
C GLU A 436 -27.39 -26.39 -22.49
N TYR A 437 -28.42 -26.30 -21.67
CA TYR A 437 -28.93 -27.43 -20.90
C TYR A 437 -30.07 -28.11 -21.67
N LYS A 438 -30.03 -29.44 -21.79
CA LYS A 438 -31.10 -30.27 -22.39
C LYS A 438 -31.56 -31.34 -21.39
N GLY A 439 -32.66 -31.11 -20.72
CA GLY A 439 -33.22 -32.04 -19.73
C GLY A 439 -34.45 -31.48 -19.05
N LYS A 440 -35.17 -32.33 -18.31
CA LYS A 440 -36.26 -31.87 -17.44
C LYS A 440 -35.64 -31.28 -16.17
N ILE A 441 -36.19 -30.17 -15.69
CA ILE A 441 -35.79 -29.56 -14.42
C ILE A 441 -36.89 -29.74 -13.40
N ASP A 442 -36.55 -30.35 -12.27
CA ASP A 442 -37.42 -30.42 -11.10
C ASP A 442 -36.68 -29.90 -9.84
N ASN A 443 -37.28 -30.08 -8.67
CA ASN A 443 -36.71 -29.63 -7.40
C ASN A 443 -35.52 -30.48 -6.91
N LYS A 444 -35.18 -31.55 -7.64
CA LYS A 444 -34.18 -32.55 -7.26
C LYS A 444 -32.96 -32.57 -8.19
N ILE A 445 -32.79 -31.56 -9.03
CA ILE A 445 -31.63 -31.50 -9.94
C ILE A 445 -30.32 -31.61 -9.17
N THR A 446 -29.50 -32.57 -9.59
CA THR A 446 -28.21 -32.88 -8.99
C THR A 446 -27.06 -32.34 -9.84
N LEU A 447 -25.84 -32.39 -9.30
CA LEU A 447 -24.64 -32.05 -10.06
C LEU A 447 -24.43 -32.99 -11.25
N GLU A 448 -24.78 -34.27 -11.11
CA GLU A 448 -24.65 -35.27 -12.18
C GLU A 448 -25.64 -35.02 -13.32
N ASP A 449 -26.85 -34.56 -13.01
CA ASP A 449 -27.82 -34.13 -14.02
C ASP A 449 -27.27 -32.95 -14.84
N LEU A 450 -26.66 -31.95 -14.19
CA LEU A 450 -26.04 -30.82 -14.88
C LEU A 450 -24.84 -31.25 -15.74
N LYS A 451 -23.99 -32.17 -15.25
CA LYS A 451 -22.85 -32.71 -16.03
C LYS A 451 -23.31 -33.45 -17.28
N LYS A 452 -24.39 -34.23 -17.17
CA LYS A 452 -24.94 -35.03 -18.27
C LYS A 452 -25.63 -34.16 -19.32
N ASN A 453 -26.33 -33.11 -18.87
CA ASN A 453 -27.28 -32.38 -19.71
C ASN A 453 -26.78 -31.02 -20.20
N ILE A 454 -25.66 -30.49 -19.69
CA ILE A 454 -25.05 -29.26 -20.23
C ILE A 454 -24.12 -29.61 -21.40
N THR A 455 -24.37 -28.96 -22.52
CA THR A 455 -23.59 -29.03 -23.76
C THR A 455 -23.01 -27.66 -24.09
N ILE A 456 -21.97 -27.64 -24.93
CA ILE A 456 -21.41 -26.42 -25.51
C ILE A 456 -21.66 -26.39 -27.01
N ASN A 457 -22.03 -25.22 -27.53
CA ASN A 457 -22.23 -24.96 -28.94
C ASN A 457 -21.26 -23.85 -29.42
N GLY A 458 -20.83 -23.90 -30.68
CA GLY A 458 -19.93 -22.93 -31.32
C GLY A 458 -18.86 -23.60 -32.20
N ASP A 459 -18.23 -22.85 -33.10
CA ASP A 459 -17.28 -23.37 -34.11
C ASP A 459 -16.11 -24.17 -33.49
N SER A 460 -15.71 -23.80 -32.28
CA SER A 460 -14.62 -24.44 -31.52
C SER A 460 -15.09 -25.48 -30.47
N SER A 461 -16.38 -25.81 -30.40
CA SER A 461 -16.92 -26.68 -29.33
C SER A 461 -16.29 -28.08 -29.32
N ASN A 462 -15.97 -28.63 -30.49
CA ASN A 462 -15.37 -29.97 -30.64
C ASN A 462 -13.95 -30.09 -30.05
N ALA A 463 -13.29 -28.96 -29.75
CA ALA A 463 -11.96 -28.95 -29.13
C ALA A 463 -12.00 -29.08 -27.60
N PHE A 464 -13.18 -28.91 -26.99
CA PHE A 464 -13.32 -28.79 -25.54
C PHE A 464 -14.28 -29.83 -24.94
N LYS A 465 -14.01 -30.19 -23.69
CA LYS A 465 -14.89 -30.95 -22.81
C LYS A 465 -15.45 -30.02 -21.74
N VAL A 466 -16.71 -30.19 -21.42
CA VAL A 466 -17.42 -29.44 -20.37
C VAL A 466 -17.32 -30.19 -19.07
N ASN A 467 -16.79 -29.55 -18.04
CA ASN A 467 -16.77 -30.08 -16.68
C ASN A 467 -17.55 -29.15 -15.76
N VAL A 468 -18.73 -29.59 -15.33
CA VAL A 468 -19.53 -28.87 -14.34
C VAL A 468 -18.97 -29.17 -12.95
N GLU A 469 -18.42 -28.14 -12.29
CA GLU A 469 -17.75 -28.32 -11.00
C GLU A 469 -18.70 -28.15 -9.81
N LYS A 470 -19.53 -27.12 -9.86
CA LYS A 470 -20.42 -26.69 -8.77
C LYS A 470 -21.63 -25.97 -9.31
N PHE A 471 -22.73 -25.98 -8.56
CA PHE A 471 -23.90 -25.15 -8.84
C PHE A 471 -24.57 -24.68 -7.55
N VAL A 472 -25.36 -23.62 -7.65
CA VAL A 472 -26.23 -23.11 -6.58
C VAL A 472 -27.54 -22.59 -7.17
N PHE A 473 -28.60 -22.64 -6.36
CA PHE A 473 -29.86 -21.96 -6.68
C PHE A 473 -29.76 -20.49 -6.27
N ALA A 474 -30.02 -19.60 -7.22
CA ALA A 474 -29.88 -18.16 -7.03
C ALA A 474 -31.20 -17.47 -6.64
N SER A 475 -32.34 -17.98 -7.11
CA SER A 475 -33.65 -17.44 -6.75
C SER A 475 -34.73 -18.50 -6.98
N TYR A 476 -35.71 -18.50 -6.08
CA TYR A 476 -36.98 -19.21 -6.22
C TYR A 476 -38.07 -18.14 -6.18
N GLU A 477 -38.33 -17.46 -7.30
CA GLU A 477 -39.58 -16.68 -7.40
C GLU A 477 -40.73 -17.68 -7.37
N LYS A 478 -41.73 -17.41 -6.53
CA LYS A 478 -42.84 -18.33 -6.25
C LYS A 478 -43.43 -18.89 -7.55
N ASN A 479 -43.10 -20.16 -7.80
CA ASN A 479 -43.79 -21.16 -8.63
C ASN A 479 -43.58 -21.21 -10.16
N THR A 480 -42.74 -20.40 -10.81
CA THR A 480 -42.60 -20.52 -12.29
C THR A 480 -41.19 -20.47 -12.85
N LYS A 481 -40.23 -19.83 -12.15
CA LYS A 481 -38.87 -19.66 -12.66
C LYS A 481 -37.82 -20.11 -11.65
N LYS A 482 -36.85 -20.89 -12.13
CA LYS A 482 -35.67 -21.28 -11.36
C LYS A 482 -34.41 -20.76 -12.02
N ILE A 483 -33.58 -20.08 -11.23
CA ILE A 483 -32.27 -19.64 -11.68
C ILE A 483 -31.22 -20.54 -11.04
N ILE A 484 -30.48 -21.25 -11.89
CA ILE A 484 -29.31 -22.05 -11.49
C ILE A 484 -28.06 -21.32 -11.97
N ILE A 485 -27.11 -21.13 -11.06
CA ILE A 485 -25.78 -20.61 -11.38
C ILE A 485 -24.77 -21.74 -11.24
N THR A 486 -24.06 -21.99 -12.34
CA THR A 486 -23.14 -23.12 -12.46
C THR A 486 -21.72 -22.62 -12.71
N ARG A 487 -20.73 -23.19 -12.03
CA ARG A 487 -19.31 -23.01 -12.33
C ARG A 487 -18.87 -24.12 -13.28
N ILE A 488 -18.49 -23.75 -14.50
CA ILE A 488 -18.13 -24.67 -15.57
C ILE A 488 -16.66 -24.47 -15.94
N ARG A 489 -15.87 -25.55 -15.91
CA ARG A 489 -14.51 -25.58 -16.45
C ARG A 489 -14.53 -26.21 -17.83
N LEU A 490 -13.95 -25.51 -18.80
CA LEU A 490 -13.61 -26.10 -20.08
C LEU A 490 -12.21 -26.69 -20.02
N THR A 491 -12.07 -27.92 -20.51
CA THR A 491 -10.77 -28.57 -20.70
C THR A 491 -10.59 -28.95 -22.16
N THR A 492 -9.36 -28.93 -22.65
CA THR A 492 -9.01 -29.47 -23.97
C THR A 492 -9.15 -31.00 -24.02
N LYS A 493 -9.03 -31.61 -25.21
CA LYS A 493 -9.09 -33.09 -25.37
C LYS A 493 -8.04 -33.84 -24.54
N ASP A 494 -6.88 -33.24 -24.33
CA ASP A 494 -5.78 -33.72 -23.46
C ASP A 494 -5.96 -33.33 -21.98
N ASN A 495 -7.18 -32.96 -21.56
CA ASN A 495 -7.58 -32.65 -20.19
C ASN A 495 -6.84 -31.46 -19.54
N LYS A 496 -6.23 -30.56 -20.33
CA LYS A 496 -5.68 -29.30 -19.80
C LYS A 496 -6.79 -28.28 -19.58
N SER A 497 -6.71 -27.54 -18.48
CA SER A 497 -7.67 -26.49 -18.16
C SER A 497 -7.54 -25.34 -19.17
N ALA A 498 -8.62 -25.01 -19.86
CA ALA A 498 -8.66 -23.92 -20.84
C ALA A 498 -9.27 -22.65 -20.22
N ALA A 499 -10.48 -22.76 -19.66
CA ALA A 499 -11.20 -21.62 -19.10
C ALA A 499 -12.19 -22.03 -18.01
N ILE A 500 -12.60 -21.06 -17.18
CA ILE A 500 -13.67 -21.24 -16.19
C ILE A 500 -14.73 -20.16 -16.47
N PHE A 501 -15.97 -20.60 -16.57
CA PHE A 501 -17.14 -19.74 -16.74
C PHE A 501 -18.08 -19.89 -15.56
N PHE A 502 -18.77 -18.81 -15.24
CA PHE A 502 -20.01 -18.87 -14.49
C PHE A 502 -21.15 -18.68 -15.46
N VAL A 503 -22.12 -19.58 -15.40
CA VAL A 503 -23.21 -19.63 -16.36
C VAL A 503 -24.53 -19.66 -15.59
N GLU A 504 -25.39 -18.70 -15.92
CA GLU A 504 -26.76 -18.60 -15.44
C GLU A 504 -27.67 -19.34 -16.40
N PHE A 505 -28.45 -20.28 -15.88
CA PHE A 505 -29.52 -20.92 -16.60
C PHE A 505 -30.84 -20.51 -15.97
N ASN A 506 -31.73 -19.94 -16.79
CA ASN A 506 -33.07 -19.52 -16.38
C ASN A 506 -34.07 -20.54 -16.91
N PHE A 507 -34.71 -21.27 -16.00
CA PHE A 507 -35.63 -22.36 -16.33
C PHE A 507 -37.05 -21.94 -16.03
N ASN A 508 -37.93 -22.07 -17.01
CA ASN A 508 -39.34 -22.29 -16.70
C ASN A 508 -39.54 -23.79 -16.44
N LEU A 509 -40.44 -24.15 -15.51
CA LEU A 509 -40.66 -25.55 -15.11
C LEU A 509 -41.10 -26.49 -16.26
N ASN A 510 -41.55 -25.94 -17.38
CA ASN A 510 -41.98 -26.68 -18.56
C ASN A 510 -40.90 -26.75 -19.67
N ASP A 511 -39.78 -26.04 -19.51
CA ASP A 511 -38.74 -26.01 -20.54
C ASP A 511 -37.89 -27.29 -20.46
N SER A 512 -37.77 -27.99 -21.58
CA SER A 512 -36.84 -29.13 -21.74
C SER A 512 -35.44 -28.68 -22.17
N LYS A 513 -35.27 -27.39 -22.44
CA LYS A 513 -34.05 -26.79 -22.98
C LYS A 513 -33.93 -25.33 -22.52
N THR A 514 -32.74 -24.91 -22.09
CA THR A 514 -32.48 -23.48 -21.84
C THR A 514 -31.06 -23.10 -22.22
N ALA A 515 -30.90 -21.89 -22.75
CA ALA A 515 -29.62 -21.30 -23.06
C ALA A 515 -28.96 -20.76 -21.79
N GLY A 516 -27.68 -21.07 -21.62
CA GLY A 516 -26.84 -20.57 -20.54
C GLY A 516 -26.27 -19.20 -20.87
N ARG A 517 -26.49 -18.23 -19.98
CA ARG A 517 -25.93 -16.89 -20.08
C ARG A 517 -24.64 -16.81 -19.26
N LYS A 518 -23.52 -16.49 -19.90
CA LYS A 518 -22.26 -16.21 -19.20
C LYS A 518 -22.45 -15.00 -18.29
N ILE A 519 -22.01 -15.11 -17.04
CA ILE A 519 -22.09 -14.04 -16.05
C ILE A 519 -20.70 -13.74 -15.49
N ASP A 520 -20.42 -12.46 -15.30
CA ASP A 520 -19.19 -11.99 -14.65
C ASP A 520 -19.22 -12.39 -13.17
N SER A 521 -18.13 -12.99 -12.68
CA SER A 521 -17.99 -13.40 -11.28
C SER A 521 -18.31 -12.29 -10.28
N ASN A 522 -18.01 -11.03 -10.62
CA ASN A 522 -18.30 -9.88 -9.77
C ASN A 522 -19.80 -9.53 -9.73
N LYS A 523 -20.55 -9.82 -10.82
CA LYS A 523 -22.00 -9.62 -10.88
C LYS A 523 -22.77 -10.70 -10.09
N ILE A 524 -22.18 -11.87 -9.90
CA ILE A 524 -22.77 -12.97 -9.12
C ILE A 524 -22.96 -12.56 -7.66
N ALA A 525 -21.92 -11.94 -7.07
CA ALA A 525 -21.90 -11.57 -5.65
C ALA A 525 -22.95 -10.51 -5.29
N ASN A 526 -23.26 -9.60 -6.22
CA ASN A 526 -24.11 -8.45 -5.94
C ASN A 526 -25.59 -8.67 -6.31
N LYS A 527 -25.92 -9.63 -7.19
CA LYS A 527 -27.26 -9.72 -7.78
C LYS A 527 -28.03 -11.00 -7.47
N TYR A 528 -27.36 -12.13 -7.20
CA TYR A 528 -28.02 -13.43 -7.34
C TYR A 528 -27.89 -14.38 -6.16
N ILE A 529 -27.00 -14.14 -5.19
CA ILE A 529 -26.63 -15.18 -4.24
C ILE A 529 -26.34 -14.60 -2.85
N SER A 530 -26.86 -15.24 -1.79
CA SER A 530 -26.44 -14.92 -0.41
C SER A 530 -24.93 -15.16 -0.22
N LYS A 531 -24.30 -14.48 0.74
CA LYS A 531 -22.86 -14.65 1.05
C LYS A 531 -22.48 -16.13 1.29
N GLU A 532 -23.39 -16.91 1.89
CA GLU A 532 -23.21 -18.34 2.15
C GLU A 532 -23.11 -19.15 0.84
N ASN A 533 -24.06 -18.96 -0.08
CA ASN A 533 -24.10 -19.71 -1.33
C ASN A 533 -22.97 -19.26 -2.30
N LEU A 534 -22.54 -17.99 -2.25
CA LEU A 534 -21.36 -17.52 -2.98
C LEU A 534 -20.09 -18.25 -2.50
N SER A 535 -19.94 -18.42 -1.18
CA SER A 535 -18.80 -19.14 -0.60
C SER A 535 -18.76 -20.60 -1.04
N LYS A 536 -19.93 -21.27 -1.11
CA LYS A 536 -20.05 -22.65 -1.66
C LYS A 536 -19.58 -22.73 -3.11
N LEU A 537 -19.96 -21.74 -3.94
CA LEU A 537 -19.60 -21.66 -5.37
C LEU A 537 -18.10 -21.37 -5.58
N LEU A 538 -17.49 -20.51 -4.75
CA LEU A 538 -16.11 -20.05 -4.90
C LEU A 538 -15.06 -20.87 -4.16
N ALA A 539 -15.46 -21.70 -3.18
CA ALA A 539 -14.50 -22.52 -2.43
C ALA A 539 -13.64 -23.36 -3.39
N LYS A 540 -12.31 -23.28 -3.25
CA LYS A 540 -11.39 -24.16 -3.96
C LYS A 540 -11.63 -25.60 -3.50
N ARG A 541 -11.52 -26.55 -4.44
CA ARG A 541 -11.49 -27.98 -4.09
C ARG A 541 -10.20 -28.28 -3.36
#